data_AF-A0A6S7JJ72-F1
#
_entry.id   AF-A0A6S7JJ72-F1
#
_cell.length_a   1.000
_cell.length_b   1.000
_cell.length_c   1.000
_cell.angle_alpha   90.00
_cell.angle_beta   90.00
_cell.angle_gamma   90.00
#
_symmetry.space_group_name_H-M   'P 1'
#
loop_
_entity.id
_entity.type
_entity.pdbx_description
1 polymer ?
#
loop_
_entity_poly.entity_id
_entity_poly.type
_entity_poly.pdbx_seq_one_letter_code
_entity_poly.pdbx_strand_id
1 'polypeptide(L)'
;MGLSYRKGISLRQKNSLKDPMMVNCSNVLRILRNMDILFMNNENSNLLPMLENSMKYYQKCVARSAILNNVLTSPYKDLTVGDVDRIKGFAEHLRQITQRQRESISTVGKLLSELRLVTRQLKNLSTSRPYRLPPQHDVADWTLKLHKLLNSGLETSENLLCLLETCPESKIDLTMSPISEQLSDLSKCCKQDTVYFRLQKDIETFHDEISKIKSKVDLQTLLLNPDSNTKEKEDSGFIATWFHFECLGESFKQLERTLLYLEEFVKMDTSDFGFGKLAFDLRQEITDTCNKFTSWNKETFKEAQNGTSEERFSSLRSKVASTRESILLSFQKWYKRRENEIDEAKESIVREEVEDDKYFVEGLDNELQADISILNIQERTKDIKSFIKFFRQAIDGQYKKYNNITSIERLCEIMVSILPCLSQYVLLIENHFHQLLLCHRSSCKLHSVLLGIFSELLQKGFCIPADEEEMEGEGATSFEDAENCGIGEGEGRKDVSKQIENEEQVSVLDRRGFFNK
;
A
#
# COMPACT_ATOMS: atom_id res chain seq x y z
N MET A 1 21.62 -16.40 15.07
CA MET A 1 20.31 -15.96 14.50
C MET A 1 19.65 -14.80 15.26
N GLY A 2 20.03 -14.50 16.51
CA GLY A 2 19.35 -13.48 17.32
C GLY A 2 17.89 -13.81 17.69
N LEU A 3 17.52 -15.10 17.73
CA LEU A 3 16.16 -15.52 18.13
C LEU A 3 16.15 -16.03 19.57
N SER A 4 15.08 -15.76 20.32
CA SER A 4 14.93 -16.20 21.71
C SER A 4 13.61 -16.95 21.89
N TYR A 5 13.70 -18.24 22.22
CA TYR A 5 12.51 -19.04 22.49
C TYR A 5 11.76 -18.54 23.75
N ARG A 6 12.48 -18.09 24.78
CA ARG A 6 11.88 -17.54 26.01
C ARG A 6 11.04 -16.29 25.73
N LYS A 7 11.57 -15.36 24.90
CA LYS A 7 10.79 -14.19 24.43
C LYS A 7 9.53 -14.66 23.70
N GLY A 8 9.68 -15.61 22.76
CA GLY A 8 8.57 -16.17 22.00
C GLY A 8 7.46 -16.80 22.84
N ILE A 9 7.81 -17.61 23.85
CA ILE A 9 6.83 -18.22 24.76
C ILE A 9 6.06 -17.14 25.52
N SER A 10 6.75 -16.14 26.07
CA SER A 10 6.10 -15.02 26.76
C SER A 10 5.13 -14.27 25.84
N LEU A 11 5.50 -14.08 24.58
CA LEU A 11 4.66 -13.42 23.58
C LEU A 11 3.43 -14.25 23.23
N ARG A 12 3.58 -15.57 23.10
CA ARG A 12 2.45 -16.48 22.84
C ARG A 12 1.42 -16.43 23.95
N GLN A 13 1.86 -16.38 25.21
CA GLN A 13 0.99 -16.24 26.37
C GLN A 13 0.24 -14.90 26.40
N LYS A 14 0.90 -13.82 25.95
CA LYS A 14 0.30 -12.48 25.88
C LYS A 14 -0.65 -12.29 24.68
N ASN A 15 -0.43 -13.01 23.58
CA ASN A 15 -1.10 -12.78 22.29
C ASN A 15 -2.08 -13.89 21.87
N SER A 16 -2.51 -14.78 22.79
CA SER A 16 -3.40 -15.91 22.46
C SER A 16 -4.76 -15.54 21.82
N LEU A 17 -5.09 -14.24 21.77
CA LEU A 17 -6.36 -13.69 21.26
C LEU A 17 -6.23 -12.81 20.00
N LYS A 18 -5.03 -12.61 19.43
CA LYS A 18 -4.88 -11.79 18.21
C LYS A 18 -4.72 -12.66 16.97
N ASP A 19 -5.76 -12.63 16.14
CA ASP A 19 -5.85 -13.26 14.82
C ASP A 19 -4.63 -12.90 13.93
N PRO A 20 -3.91 -13.86 13.32
CA PRO A 20 -2.65 -13.61 12.60
C PRO A 20 -2.75 -12.82 11.27
N MET A 21 -3.85 -12.10 11.01
CA MET A 21 -4.15 -11.44 9.72
C MET A 21 -4.07 -9.90 9.73
N MET A 22 -3.49 -9.27 10.77
CA MET A 22 -3.85 -7.87 11.08
C MET A 22 -3.15 -6.73 10.32
N VAL A 23 -2.23 -6.97 9.38
CA VAL A 23 -1.59 -5.85 8.64
C VAL A 23 -1.77 -6.03 7.15
N ASN A 24 -2.77 -5.34 6.62
CA ASN A 24 -3.03 -5.36 5.19
C ASN A 24 -2.11 -4.38 4.44
N CYS A 25 -1.06 -4.89 3.81
CA CYS A 25 -0.20 -4.12 2.93
C CYS A 25 -0.78 -3.95 1.50
N SER A 26 -1.97 -4.50 1.20
CA SER A 26 -2.62 -4.34 -0.12
C SER A 26 -2.86 -2.87 -0.46
N ASN A 27 -3.08 -2.04 0.57
CA ASN A 27 -3.30 -0.61 0.38
C ASN A 27 -2.04 0.06 -0.17
N VAL A 28 -0.85 -0.29 0.33
CA VAL A 28 0.43 0.24 -0.19
C VAL A 28 0.63 -0.17 -1.64
N LEU A 29 0.36 -1.44 -1.96
CA LEU A 29 0.49 -1.96 -3.31
C LEU A 29 -0.49 -1.29 -4.28
N ARG A 30 -1.74 -1.08 -3.86
CA ARG A 30 -2.75 -0.33 -4.64
C ARG A 30 -2.29 1.11 -4.89
N ILE A 31 -1.81 1.80 -3.85
CA ILE A 31 -1.34 3.18 -3.97
C ILE A 31 -0.15 3.28 -4.94
N LEU A 32 0.85 2.40 -4.81
CA LEU A 32 2.02 2.39 -5.69
C LEU A 32 1.65 2.09 -7.15
N ARG A 33 0.74 1.15 -7.41
CA ARG A 33 0.22 0.87 -8.77
C ARG A 33 -0.51 2.07 -9.35
N ASN A 34 -1.37 2.72 -8.56
CA ASN A 34 -2.08 3.92 -8.99
C ASN A 34 -1.09 5.02 -9.37
N MET A 35 -0.01 5.19 -8.59
CA MET A 35 1.04 6.17 -8.89
C MET A 35 1.74 5.88 -10.22
N ASP A 36 2.08 4.63 -10.54
CA ASP A 36 2.67 4.27 -11.84
C ASP A 36 1.74 4.63 -13.01
N ILE A 37 0.44 4.33 -12.88
CA ILE A 37 -0.58 4.63 -13.89
C ILE A 37 -0.71 6.15 -14.09
N LEU A 38 -0.84 6.90 -13.00
CA LEU A 38 -1.08 8.35 -13.04
C LEU A 38 0.07 9.13 -13.67
N PHE A 39 1.27 8.60 -13.51
CA PHE A 39 2.48 9.26 -13.92
C PHE A 39 3.13 8.66 -15.15
N MET A 40 2.50 7.64 -15.75
CA MET A 40 2.95 6.93 -16.96
C MET A 40 4.42 6.51 -16.90
N ASN A 41 4.89 6.14 -15.71
CA ASN A 41 6.27 5.80 -15.44
C ASN A 41 6.37 4.41 -14.79
N ASN A 42 7.37 3.64 -15.23
CA ASN A 42 7.75 2.34 -14.64
C ASN A 42 8.75 2.49 -13.48
N GLU A 43 8.68 3.58 -12.71
CA GLU A 43 9.61 3.85 -11.62
C GLU A 43 9.54 2.76 -10.52
N ASN A 44 8.38 2.15 -10.32
CA ASN A 44 8.23 1.03 -9.37
C ASN A 44 8.39 -0.37 -10.00
N SER A 45 8.93 -0.47 -11.21
CA SER A 45 9.09 -1.75 -11.93
C SER A 45 9.81 -2.83 -11.10
N ASN A 46 10.76 -2.44 -10.25
CA ASN A 46 11.45 -3.36 -9.34
C ASN A 46 10.79 -3.47 -7.96
N LEU A 47 10.16 -2.40 -7.48
CA LEU A 47 9.59 -2.31 -6.14
C LEU A 47 8.29 -3.12 -6.00
N LEU A 48 7.40 -3.03 -7.00
CA LEU A 48 6.10 -3.71 -7.00
C LEU A 48 6.25 -5.24 -6.95
N PRO A 49 7.04 -5.89 -7.84
CA PRO A 49 7.26 -7.33 -7.76
C PRO A 49 7.92 -7.76 -6.46
N MET A 50 8.82 -6.93 -5.90
CA MET A 50 9.47 -7.23 -4.63
C MET A 50 8.47 -7.23 -3.46
N LEU A 51 7.56 -6.26 -3.42
CA LEU A 51 6.48 -6.18 -2.43
C LEU A 51 5.48 -7.33 -2.60
N GLU A 52 5.10 -7.67 -3.82
CA GLU A 52 4.22 -8.83 -4.10
C GLU A 52 4.86 -10.14 -3.64
N ASN A 53 6.14 -10.32 -3.94
CA ASN A 53 6.86 -11.51 -3.54
C ASN A 53 7.00 -11.60 -2.02
N SER A 54 7.26 -10.50 -1.32
CA SER A 54 7.33 -10.51 0.15
C SER A 54 5.98 -10.86 0.77
N MET A 55 4.86 -10.36 0.23
CA MET A 55 3.50 -10.74 0.64
C MET A 55 3.23 -12.25 0.46
N LYS A 56 3.62 -12.84 -0.68
CA LYS A 56 3.46 -14.28 -0.94
C LYS A 56 4.19 -15.14 0.10
N TYR A 57 5.43 -14.79 0.43
CA TYR A 57 6.20 -15.52 1.45
C TYR A 57 5.57 -15.42 2.84
N TYR A 58 5.07 -14.23 3.22
CA TYR A 58 4.37 -14.08 4.49
C TYR A 58 3.09 -14.93 4.55
N GLN A 59 2.28 -14.96 3.49
CA GLN A 59 1.09 -15.82 3.43
C GLN A 59 1.45 -17.30 3.59
N LYS A 60 2.55 -17.74 2.97
CA LYS A 60 3.08 -19.09 3.15
C LYS A 60 3.49 -19.36 4.61
N CYS A 61 4.08 -18.40 5.31
CA CYS A 61 4.37 -18.52 6.73
C CYS A 61 3.11 -18.67 7.58
N VAL A 62 2.05 -17.91 7.28
CA VAL A 62 0.76 -18.03 7.99
C VAL A 62 0.19 -19.43 7.82
N ALA A 63 0.16 -19.96 6.59
CA ALA A 63 -0.32 -21.32 6.32
C ALA A 63 0.52 -22.39 7.04
N ARG A 64 1.85 -22.29 7.00
CA ARG A 64 2.75 -23.21 7.69
C ARG A 64 2.68 -23.11 9.21
N SER A 65 2.38 -21.93 9.75
CA SER A 65 2.18 -21.73 11.19
C SER A 65 0.89 -22.42 11.66
N ALA A 66 -0.17 -22.42 10.84
CA ALA A 66 -1.37 -23.20 11.13
C ALA A 66 -1.08 -24.71 11.16
N ILE A 67 -0.31 -25.22 10.20
CA ILE A 67 0.15 -26.61 10.19
C ILE A 67 0.97 -26.93 11.45
N LEU A 68 1.95 -26.09 11.80
CA LEU A 68 2.76 -26.25 13.00
C LEU A 68 1.88 -26.33 14.26
N ASN A 69 0.90 -25.43 14.39
CA ASN A 69 -0.02 -25.43 15.53
C ASN A 69 -0.88 -26.70 15.62
N ASN A 70 -1.28 -27.27 14.49
CA ASN A 70 -1.98 -28.55 14.47
C ASN A 70 -1.06 -29.69 14.94
N VAL A 71 0.17 -29.77 14.41
CA VAL A 71 1.13 -30.81 14.81
C VAL A 71 1.53 -30.71 16.28
N LEU A 72 1.62 -29.49 16.82
CA LEU A 72 1.90 -29.24 18.24
C LEU A 72 0.87 -29.83 19.21
N THR A 73 -0.31 -30.26 18.75
CA THR A 73 -1.32 -30.94 19.58
C THR A 73 -0.95 -32.39 19.89
N SER A 74 -0.16 -33.03 19.03
CA SER A 74 0.30 -34.42 19.18
C SER A 74 1.74 -34.55 18.66
N PRO A 75 2.74 -34.05 19.41
CA PRO A 75 4.15 -34.18 19.03
C PRO A 75 4.61 -35.64 19.08
N TYR A 76 5.64 -35.97 18.29
CA TYR A 76 6.29 -37.28 18.31
C TYR A 76 6.86 -37.61 19.70
N LYS A 77 6.85 -38.91 20.06
CA LYS A 77 7.12 -39.37 21.43
C LYS A 77 8.53 -39.03 21.94
N ASP A 78 9.50 -38.96 21.02
CA ASP A 78 10.92 -38.77 21.36
C ASP A 78 11.28 -37.31 21.67
N LEU A 79 10.34 -36.38 21.52
CA LEU A 79 10.58 -34.96 21.78
C LEU A 79 10.27 -34.60 23.22
N THR A 80 11.25 -33.99 23.89
CA THR A 80 11.04 -33.50 25.25
C THR A 80 10.14 -32.27 25.26
N VAL A 81 9.51 -31.99 26.41
CA VAL A 81 8.74 -30.75 26.64
C VAL A 81 9.61 -29.51 26.34
N GLY A 82 10.90 -29.58 26.67
CA GLY A 82 11.86 -28.50 26.40
C GLY A 82 12.07 -28.24 24.90
N ASP A 83 12.10 -29.28 24.08
CA ASP A 83 12.26 -29.15 22.62
C ASP A 83 11.01 -28.57 21.97
N VAL A 84 9.84 -29.04 22.41
CA VAL A 84 8.54 -28.49 22.00
C VAL A 84 8.46 -26.99 22.36
N ASP A 85 8.89 -26.60 23.56
CA ASP A 85 8.89 -25.20 23.99
C ASP A 85 9.88 -24.33 23.20
N ARG A 86 11.05 -24.86 22.87
CA ARG A 86 12.02 -24.18 21.98
C ARG A 86 11.41 -23.93 20.60
N ILE A 87 10.81 -24.95 19.99
CA ILE A 87 10.16 -24.86 18.69
C ILE A 87 9.07 -23.79 18.70
N LYS A 88 8.16 -23.85 19.69
CA LYS A 88 7.09 -22.86 19.88
C LYS A 88 7.66 -21.45 20.02
N GLY A 89 8.67 -21.29 20.87
CA GLY A 89 9.25 -19.99 21.16
C GLY A 89 9.99 -19.38 19.97
N PHE A 90 10.83 -20.15 19.27
CA PHE A 90 11.56 -19.63 18.11
C PHE A 90 10.62 -19.26 16.95
N ALA A 91 9.61 -20.10 16.68
CA ALA A 91 8.60 -19.81 15.68
C ALA A 91 7.84 -18.51 16.01
N GLU A 92 7.43 -18.34 17.26
CA GLU A 92 6.63 -17.18 17.68
C GLU A 92 7.46 -15.89 17.72
N HIS A 93 8.72 -15.94 18.16
CA HIS A 93 9.59 -14.77 18.16
C HIS A 93 9.84 -14.25 16.74
N LEU A 94 10.14 -15.15 15.80
CA LEU A 94 10.34 -14.78 14.40
C LEU A 94 9.05 -14.29 13.72
N ARG A 95 7.90 -14.88 14.08
CA ARG A 95 6.57 -14.37 13.68
C ARG A 95 6.38 -12.92 14.13
N GLN A 96 6.72 -12.59 15.37
CA GLN A 96 6.61 -11.21 15.86
C GLN A 96 7.53 -10.25 15.11
N ILE A 97 8.78 -10.64 14.83
CA ILE A 97 9.71 -9.80 14.05
C ILE A 97 9.16 -9.55 12.65
N THR A 98 8.72 -10.60 11.94
CA THR A 98 8.13 -10.45 10.59
C THR A 98 6.84 -9.63 10.59
N GLN A 99 6.04 -9.70 11.65
CA GLN A 99 4.86 -8.86 11.84
C GLN A 99 5.24 -7.37 11.98
N ARG A 100 6.19 -7.05 12.86
CA ARG A 100 6.70 -5.68 13.06
C ARG A 100 7.31 -5.10 11.78
N GLN A 101 8.14 -5.87 11.07
CA GLN A 101 8.67 -5.48 9.76
C GLN A 101 7.55 -5.12 8.77
N ARG A 102 6.46 -5.91 8.76
CA ARG A 102 5.30 -5.68 7.90
C ARG A 102 4.52 -4.41 8.28
N GLU A 103 4.43 -4.08 9.56
CA GLU A 103 3.87 -2.81 10.06
C GLU A 103 4.70 -1.62 9.60
N SER A 104 6.02 -1.72 9.69
CA SER A 104 6.94 -0.69 9.19
C SER A 104 6.84 -0.53 7.67
N ILE A 105 6.76 -1.63 6.91
CA ILE A 105 6.53 -1.58 5.45
C ILE A 105 5.21 -0.87 5.12
N SER A 106 4.13 -1.21 5.83
CA SER A 106 2.84 -0.55 5.64
C SER A 106 2.93 0.95 5.89
N THR A 107 3.55 1.34 7.00
CA THR A 107 3.66 2.74 7.44
C THR A 107 4.58 3.55 6.54
N VAL A 108 5.82 3.10 6.34
CA VAL A 108 6.81 3.76 5.50
C VAL A 108 6.38 3.78 4.04
N GLY A 109 5.75 2.71 3.55
CA GLY A 109 5.24 2.63 2.18
C GLY A 109 4.16 3.69 1.89
N LYS A 110 3.24 3.92 2.83
CA LYS A 110 2.26 5.02 2.74
C LYS A 110 2.96 6.39 2.73
N LEU A 111 3.84 6.65 3.70
CA LEU A 111 4.54 7.94 3.80
C LEU A 111 5.40 8.22 2.55
N LEU A 112 6.12 7.22 2.04
CA LEU A 112 6.91 7.31 0.82
C LEU A 112 6.02 7.66 -0.39
N SER A 113 4.84 7.05 -0.50
CA SER A 113 3.92 7.36 -1.59
C SER A 113 3.44 8.81 -1.57
N GLU A 114 3.18 9.36 -0.38
CA GLU A 114 2.79 10.77 -0.20
C GLU A 114 3.93 11.72 -0.57
N LEU A 115 5.16 11.42 -0.12
CA LEU A 115 6.34 12.23 -0.43
C LEU A 115 6.68 12.20 -1.92
N ARG A 116 6.54 11.03 -2.57
CA ARG A 116 6.73 10.89 -4.02
C ARG A 116 5.69 11.68 -4.80
N LEU A 117 4.43 11.68 -4.36
CA LEU A 117 3.38 12.50 -4.97
C LEU A 117 3.78 13.97 -4.97
N VAL A 118 4.13 14.52 -3.80
CA VAL A 118 4.51 15.93 -3.67
C VAL A 118 5.76 16.25 -4.52
N THR A 119 6.80 15.42 -4.41
CA THR A 119 8.05 15.62 -5.15
C THR A 119 7.82 15.64 -6.66
N ARG A 120 6.97 14.74 -7.14
CA ARG A 120 6.66 14.64 -8.57
C ARG A 120 5.82 15.80 -9.07
N GLN A 121 4.86 16.26 -8.27
CA GLN A 121 4.10 17.47 -8.61
C GLN A 121 4.99 18.71 -8.68
N LEU A 122 5.93 18.86 -7.74
CA LEU A 122 6.90 19.96 -7.78
C LEU A 122 7.89 19.83 -8.94
N LYS A 123 8.25 18.61 -9.35
CA LYS A 123 9.07 18.36 -10.55
C LYS A 123 8.31 18.71 -11.84
N ASN A 124 7.04 18.33 -11.96
CA ASN A 124 6.21 18.71 -13.10
C ASN A 124 5.98 20.23 -13.17
N LEU A 125 5.85 20.87 -12.00
CA LEU A 125 5.79 22.32 -11.91
C LEU A 125 7.11 22.95 -12.36
N SER A 126 8.26 22.41 -11.95
CA SER A 126 9.57 22.95 -12.32
C SER A 126 9.85 22.90 -13.83
N THR A 127 9.30 21.90 -14.53
CA THR A 127 9.42 21.75 -16.00
C THR A 127 8.42 22.59 -16.80
N SER A 128 7.31 23.03 -16.19
CA SER A 128 6.20 23.72 -16.89
C SER A 128 6.32 25.24 -16.73
N ARG A 129 7.21 25.88 -17.51
CA ARG A 129 7.35 27.35 -17.54
C ARG A 129 6.46 27.97 -18.63
N PRO A 130 5.78 29.10 -18.37
CA PRO A 130 5.73 29.86 -17.11
C PRO A 130 4.94 29.13 -16.00
N TYR A 131 5.34 29.34 -14.74
CA TYR A 131 4.73 28.64 -13.61
C TYR A 131 3.30 29.11 -13.35
N ARG A 132 2.32 28.35 -13.84
CA ARG A 132 0.91 28.67 -13.63
C ARG A 132 0.22 27.54 -12.89
N LEU A 133 -0.60 27.90 -11.92
CA LEU A 133 -1.45 26.98 -11.17
C LEU A 133 -2.86 27.57 -11.08
N PRO A 134 -3.92 26.77 -11.28
CA PRO A 134 -5.29 27.22 -11.05
C PRO A 134 -5.57 27.40 -9.55
N PRO A 135 -6.71 27.99 -9.16
CA PRO A 135 -7.20 27.94 -7.78
C PRO A 135 -7.20 26.50 -7.27
N GLN A 136 -6.69 26.27 -6.08
CA GLN A 136 -6.45 24.94 -5.53
C GLN A 136 -7.71 24.42 -4.82
N HIS A 137 -8.26 25.19 -3.88
CA HIS A 137 -9.45 24.78 -3.14
C HIS A 137 -10.68 24.69 -4.04
N ASP A 138 -10.91 25.70 -4.88
CA ASP A 138 -12.10 25.73 -5.73
C ASP A 138 -12.10 24.59 -6.76
N VAL A 139 -10.94 24.26 -7.35
CA VAL A 139 -10.82 23.12 -8.27
C VAL A 139 -11.09 21.80 -7.55
N ALA A 140 -10.59 21.62 -6.33
CA ALA A 140 -10.88 20.43 -5.53
C ALA A 140 -12.39 20.31 -5.24
N ASP A 141 -13.03 21.40 -4.83
CA ASP A 141 -14.47 21.45 -4.57
C ASP A 141 -15.30 21.13 -5.80
N TRP A 142 -14.95 21.71 -6.96
CA TRP A 142 -15.64 21.43 -8.21
C TRP A 142 -15.44 19.99 -8.68
N THR A 143 -14.26 19.43 -8.47
CA THR A 143 -13.99 18.01 -8.76
C THR A 143 -14.86 17.10 -7.88
N LEU A 144 -15.00 17.42 -6.58
CA LEU A 144 -15.88 16.68 -5.68
C LEU A 144 -17.36 16.81 -6.05
N LYS A 145 -17.81 18.01 -6.45
CA LYS A 145 -19.18 18.24 -6.94
C LYS A 145 -19.45 17.42 -8.20
N LEU A 146 -18.54 17.46 -9.17
CA LEU A 146 -18.64 16.65 -10.39
C LEU A 146 -18.69 15.15 -10.06
N HIS A 147 -17.80 14.66 -9.20
CA HIS A 147 -17.80 13.25 -8.82
C HIS A 147 -19.13 12.81 -8.17
N LYS A 148 -19.72 13.66 -7.31
CA LYS A 148 -21.06 13.40 -6.74
C LYS A 148 -22.15 13.34 -7.81
N LEU A 149 -22.14 14.28 -8.76
CA LEU A 149 -23.08 14.28 -9.88
C LEU A 149 -22.94 13.04 -10.77
N LEU A 150 -21.71 12.61 -11.04
CA LEU A 150 -21.47 11.39 -11.83
C LEU A 150 -21.99 10.15 -11.11
N ASN A 151 -21.79 10.04 -9.79
CA ASN A 151 -22.36 8.94 -9.01
C ASN A 151 -23.90 8.96 -9.03
N SER A 152 -24.51 10.12 -8.81
CA SER A 152 -25.96 10.32 -8.89
C SER A 152 -26.50 9.97 -10.28
N GLY A 153 -25.78 10.36 -11.34
CA GLY A 153 -26.11 10.03 -12.72
C GLY A 153 -26.08 8.53 -13.01
N LEU A 154 -25.05 7.82 -12.53
CA LEU A 154 -24.98 6.36 -12.69
C LEU A 154 -26.12 5.66 -11.92
N GLU A 155 -26.32 6.00 -10.66
CA GLU A 155 -27.40 5.41 -9.84
C GLU A 155 -28.77 5.67 -10.47
N THR A 156 -29.02 6.89 -10.95
CA THR A 156 -30.28 7.24 -11.63
C THR A 156 -30.44 6.46 -12.94
N SER A 157 -29.37 6.31 -13.73
CA SER A 157 -29.43 5.53 -14.98
C SER A 157 -29.74 4.06 -14.74
N GLU A 158 -29.14 3.44 -13.71
CA GLU A 158 -29.43 2.06 -13.30
C GLU A 158 -30.88 1.94 -12.82
N ASN A 159 -31.37 2.90 -12.04
CA ASN A 159 -32.75 2.94 -11.58
C ASN A 159 -33.73 3.07 -12.76
N LEU A 160 -33.46 3.94 -13.74
CA LEU A 160 -34.30 4.11 -14.92
C LEU A 160 -34.30 2.87 -15.84
N LEU A 161 -33.16 2.19 -15.99
CA LEU A 161 -33.08 0.92 -16.72
C LEU A 161 -33.87 -0.18 -16.01
N CYS A 162 -33.70 -0.32 -14.70
CA CYS A 162 -34.48 -1.26 -13.88
C CYS A 162 -36.00 -0.99 -14.03
N LEU A 163 -36.41 0.29 -14.06
CA LEU A 163 -37.79 0.66 -14.31
C LEU A 163 -38.27 0.24 -15.70
N LEU A 164 -37.47 0.44 -16.76
CA LEU A 164 -37.80 -0.06 -18.09
C LEU A 164 -37.92 -1.60 -18.10
N GLU A 165 -37.10 -2.32 -17.35
CA GLU A 165 -37.22 -3.79 -17.29
C GLU A 165 -38.57 -4.26 -16.73
N THR A 166 -39.24 -3.43 -15.91
CA THR A 166 -40.58 -3.70 -15.36
C THR A 166 -41.73 -3.52 -16.36
N CYS A 167 -41.49 -2.95 -17.55
CA CYS A 167 -42.52 -2.82 -18.58
C CYS A 167 -43.02 -4.19 -19.07
N PRO A 168 -44.32 -4.35 -19.35
CA PRO A 168 -44.89 -5.62 -19.79
C PRO A 168 -44.40 -6.04 -21.18
N GLU A 169 -44.36 -7.36 -21.44
CA GLU A 169 -43.93 -7.92 -22.73
C GLU A 169 -44.91 -7.60 -23.88
N SER A 170 -46.19 -7.45 -23.57
CA SER A 170 -47.27 -7.10 -24.52
C SER A 170 -48.14 -5.98 -23.96
N LYS A 171 -48.85 -5.25 -24.82
CA LYS A 171 -49.78 -4.19 -24.38
C LYS A 171 -50.83 -4.77 -23.44
N ILE A 172 -50.95 -4.18 -22.26
CA ILE A 172 -52.00 -4.50 -21.30
C ILE A 172 -53.19 -3.59 -21.58
N ASP A 173 -54.39 -4.16 -21.63
CA ASP A 173 -55.62 -3.39 -21.74
C ASP A 173 -55.89 -2.66 -20.41
N LEU A 174 -55.60 -1.37 -20.37
CA LEU A 174 -55.70 -0.53 -19.17
C LEU A 174 -57.13 -0.06 -18.86
N THR A 175 -58.11 -0.45 -19.68
CA THR A 175 -59.53 -0.08 -19.52
C THR A 175 -60.15 -0.52 -18.19
N MET A 176 -59.55 -1.52 -17.54
CA MET A 176 -59.99 -2.04 -16.23
C MET A 176 -59.29 -1.37 -15.03
N SER A 177 -58.33 -0.46 -15.26
CA SER A 177 -57.62 0.24 -14.18
C SER A 177 -58.41 1.47 -13.73
N PRO A 178 -58.69 1.64 -12.43
CA PRO A 178 -59.38 2.83 -11.90
C PRO A 178 -58.56 4.13 -12.06
N ILE A 179 -57.32 4.05 -12.54
CA ILE A 179 -56.35 5.16 -12.63
C ILE A 179 -55.89 5.36 -14.10
N SER A 180 -56.56 4.76 -15.10
CA SER A 180 -56.07 4.71 -16.50
C SER A 180 -55.72 6.07 -17.12
N GLU A 181 -56.42 7.14 -16.72
CA GLU A 181 -56.22 8.51 -17.22
C GLU A 181 -55.10 9.28 -16.49
N GLN A 182 -54.69 8.85 -15.29
CA GLN A 182 -53.63 9.49 -14.48
C GLN A 182 -52.26 8.80 -14.61
N LEU A 183 -52.23 7.68 -15.33
CA LEU A 183 -51.02 6.90 -15.61
C LEU A 183 -50.13 7.61 -16.65
N SER A 184 -48.82 7.71 -16.34
CA SER A 184 -47.83 8.32 -17.23
C SER A 184 -47.69 7.56 -18.55
N ASP A 185 -47.22 8.21 -19.61
CA ASP A 185 -47.11 7.57 -20.93
C ASP A 185 -46.11 6.40 -20.92
N LEU A 186 -45.13 6.43 -20.00
CA LEU A 186 -44.22 5.30 -19.74
C LEU A 186 -44.95 4.06 -19.22
N SER A 187 -45.95 4.22 -18.35
CA SER A 187 -46.73 3.11 -17.78
C SER A 187 -47.70 2.46 -18.79
N LYS A 188 -47.88 3.09 -19.96
CA LYS A 188 -48.65 2.56 -21.10
C LYS A 188 -47.75 1.86 -22.14
N CYS A 189 -46.42 1.94 -21.99
CA CYS A 189 -45.46 1.34 -22.91
C CYS A 189 -45.27 -0.17 -22.65
N CYS A 190 -44.99 -0.92 -23.72
CA CYS A 190 -44.55 -2.32 -23.63
C CYS A 190 -43.18 -2.54 -24.29
N LYS A 191 -42.53 -3.67 -24.00
CA LYS A 191 -41.19 -4.00 -24.53
C LYS A 191 -41.14 -4.11 -26.07
N GLN A 192 -42.28 -4.26 -26.73
CA GLN A 192 -42.38 -4.33 -28.20
C GLN A 192 -42.50 -2.94 -28.86
N ASP A 193 -42.72 -1.88 -28.08
CA ASP A 193 -42.87 -0.54 -28.61
C ASP A 193 -41.50 0.02 -29.04
N THR A 194 -41.47 0.72 -30.19
CA THR A 194 -40.25 1.41 -30.67
C THR A 194 -39.77 2.51 -29.73
N VAL A 195 -40.66 3.00 -28.86
CA VAL A 195 -40.38 3.99 -27.82
C VAL A 195 -39.54 3.37 -26.72
N TYR A 196 -39.87 2.15 -26.29
CA TYR A 196 -39.13 1.40 -25.28
C TYR A 196 -37.66 1.20 -25.68
N PHE A 197 -37.42 0.69 -26.89
CA PHE A 197 -36.06 0.46 -27.39
C PHE A 197 -35.24 1.75 -27.52
N ARG A 198 -35.89 2.87 -27.86
CA ARG A 198 -35.21 4.17 -27.93
C ARG A 198 -34.82 4.66 -26.54
N LEU A 199 -35.76 4.64 -25.60
CA LEU A 199 -35.53 5.01 -24.20
C LEU A 199 -34.44 4.16 -23.54
N GLN A 200 -34.47 2.84 -23.76
CA GLN A 200 -33.45 1.93 -23.24
C GLN A 200 -32.08 2.27 -23.82
N LYS A 201 -31.97 2.41 -25.14
CA LYS A 201 -30.72 2.76 -25.80
C LYS A 201 -30.18 4.11 -25.35
N ASP A 202 -31.04 5.11 -25.20
CA ASP A 202 -30.64 6.44 -24.76
C ASP A 202 -30.08 6.40 -23.32
N ILE A 203 -30.70 5.66 -22.39
CA ILE A 203 -30.15 5.52 -21.04
C ILE A 203 -28.87 4.68 -21.03
N GLU A 204 -28.78 3.60 -21.80
CA GLU A 204 -27.55 2.80 -21.91
C GLU A 204 -26.39 3.67 -22.41
N THR A 205 -26.62 4.49 -23.44
CA THR A 205 -25.61 5.44 -23.93
C THR A 205 -25.27 6.52 -22.92
N PHE A 206 -26.25 7.02 -22.15
CA PHE A 206 -26.02 7.95 -21.05
C PHE A 206 -25.16 7.33 -19.95
N HIS A 207 -25.46 6.10 -19.53
CA HIS A 207 -24.70 5.35 -18.54
C HIS A 207 -23.26 5.15 -18.99
N ASP A 208 -23.05 4.70 -20.23
CA ASP A 208 -21.73 4.48 -20.80
C ASP A 208 -20.88 5.76 -20.87
N GLU A 209 -21.47 6.88 -21.30
CA GLU A 209 -20.76 8.16 -21.36
C GLU A 209 -20.43 8.68 -19.96
N ILE A 210 -21.35 8.60 -19.00
CA ILE A 210 -21.06 8.98 -17.61
C ILE A 210 -19.98 8.07 -17.00
N SER A 211 -20.02 6.77 -17.26
CA SER A 211 -19.02 5.81 -16.78
C SER A 211 -17.62 6.14 -17.33
N LYS A 212 -17.53 6.51 -18.61
CA LYS A 212 -16.27 6.99 -19.22
C LYS A 212 -15.78 8.27 -18.56
N ILE A 213 -16.65 9.26 -18.32
CA ILE A 213 -16.27 10.52 -17.64
C ILE A 213 -15.81 10.21 -16.22
N LYS A 214 -16.54 9.36 -15.49
CA LYS A 214 -16.22 8.93 -14.13
C LYS A 214 -14.85 8.26 -14.07
N SER A 215 -14.50 7.37 -14.99
CA SER A 215 -13.17 6.74 -14.99
C SER A 215 -12.02 7.76 -15.14
N LYS A 216 -12.23 8.85 -15.91
CA LYS A 216 -11.23 9.92 -16.09
C LYS A 216 -11.10 10.77 -14.82
N VAL A 217 -12.23 11.14 -14.22
CA VAL A 217 -12.28 11.97 -13.00
C VAL A 217 -11.82 11.18 -11.78
N ASP A 218 -12.10 9.87 -11.72
CA ASP A 218 -11.71 9.00 -10.61
C ASP A 218 -10.18 8.88 -10.48
N LEU A 219 -9.45 8.90 -11.60
CA LEU A 219 -7.99 8.99 -11.59
C LEU A 219 -7.50 10.29 -10.91
N GLN A 220 -8.22 11.40 -11.09
CA GLN A 220 -7.88 12.69 -10.47
C GLN A 220 -8.33 12.78 -9.01
N THR A 221 -9.47 12.18 -8.65
CA THR A 221 -9.98 12.15 -7.26
C THR A 221 -9.23 11.16 -6.38
N LEU A 222 -8.69 10.07 -6.92
CA LEU A 222 -7.80 9.14 -6.22
C LEU A 222 -6.57 9.84 -5.63
N LEU A 223 -6.10 10.92 -6.27
CA LEU A 223 -5.00 11.75 -5.78
C LEU A 223 -5.43 12.75 -4.70
N LEU A 224 -6.69 13.16 -4.70
CA LEU A 224 -7.27 14.06 -3.70
C LEU A 224 -7.60 13.32 -2.40
N ASN A 225 -7.97 12.04 -2.47
CA ASN A 225 -8.27 11.19 -1.31
C ASN A 225 -7.89 9.71 -1.57
N PRO A 226 -6.71 9.25 -1.15
CA PRO A 226 -6.29 7.84 -1.34
C PRO A 226 -7.10 6.83 -0.50
N ASP A 227 -7.83 7.29 0.53
CA ASP A 227 -8.70 6.48 1.38
C ASP A 227 -10.09 7.14 1.52
N SER A 228 -11.10 6.59 0.83
CA SER A 228 -12.49 7.06 0.91
C SER A 228 -13.18 6.82 2.26
N ASN A 229 -12.51 6.12 3.21
CA ASN A 229 -13.09 5.65 4.46
C ASN A 229 -12.56 6.35 5.73
N THR A 230 -11.59 7.25 5.64
CA THR A 230 -11.12 8.01 6.81
C THR A 230 -11.79 9.39 6.85
N LYS A 231 -12.20 9.80 8.04
CA LYS A 231 -12.82 11.11 8.33
C LYS A 231 -11.90 12.32 8.04
N GLU A 232 -10.70 12.09 7.51
CA GLU A 232 -9.68 13.08 7.20
C GLU A 232 -9.70 13.44 5.72
N LYS A 233 -10.79 14.06 5.26
CA LYS A 233 -10.98 14.49 3.85
C LYS A 233 -10.08 15.65 3.39
N GLU A 234 -9.19 16.16 4.25
CA GLU A 234 -8.48 17.44 4.03
C GLU A 234 -6.95 17.34 3.90
N ASP A 235 -6.33 16.16 4.04
CA ASP A 235 -4.87 16.08 4.29
C ASP A 235 -4.04 15.45 3.15
N SER A 236 -4.53 15.52 1.91
CA SER A 236 -3.74 15.10 0.74
C SER A 236 -2.72 16.17 0.34
N GLY A 237 -1.51 15.75 -0.05
CA GLY A 237 -0.43 16.60 -0.58
C GLY A 237 -0.58 17.03 -2.04
N PHE A 238 -1.74 16.77 -2.66
CA PHE A 238 -2.01 17.01 -4.08
C PHE A 238 -2.09 18.49 -4.53
N ILE A 239 -1.24 18.93 -5.45
CA ILE A 239 -1.37 20.24 -6.13
C ILE A 239 -2.15 20.09 -7.45
N ALA A 240 -3.23 20.85 -7.60
CA ALA A 240 -4.00 20.93 -8.84
C ALA A 240 -3.24 21.71 -9.91
N THR A 241 -3.17 21.20 -11.14
CA THR A 241 -2.49 21.83 -12.28
C THR A 241 -3.53 22.29 -13.32
N TRP A 242 -3.10 23.09 -14.30
CA TRP A 242 -3.99 23.49 -15.40
C TRP A 242 -4.49 22.31 -16.24
N PHE A 243 -3.70 21.24 -16.36
CA PHE A 243 -4.18 20.00 -16.96
C PHE A 243 -5.39 19.41 -16.21
N HIS A 244 -5.34 19.40 -14.87
CA HIS A 244 -6.49 18.95 -14.06
C HIS A 244 -7.70 19.87 -14.25
N PHE A 245 -7.48 21.18 -14.32
CA PHE A 245 -8.55 22.15 -14.57
C PHE A 245 -9.18 22.00 -15.96
N GLU A 246 -8.36 21.82 -17.00
CA GLU A 246 -8.82 21.61 -18.38
C GLU A 246 -9.63 20.33 -18.50
N CYS A 247 -9.15 19.24 -17.90
CA CYS A 247 -9.88 17.98 -17.85
C CYS A 247 -11.21 18.12 -17.09
N LEU A 248 -11.23 18.87 -15.99
CA LEU A 248 -12.46 19.17 -15.25
C LEU A 248 -13.45 19.94 -16.13
N GLY A 249 -12.99 20.99 -16.82
CA GLY A 249 -13.81 21.77 -17.74
C GLY A 249 -14.32 20.98 -18.94
N GLU A 250 -13.50 20.09 -19.50
CA GLU A 250 -13.91 19.17 -20.56
C GLU A 250 -14.95 18.17 -20.06
N SER A 251 -14.79 17.66 -18.84
CA SER A 251 -15.73 16.72 -18.21
C SER A 251 -17.10 17.36 -17.98
N PHE A 252 -17.16 18.62 -17.52
CA PHE A 252 -18.42 19.36 -17.41
C PHE A 252 -19.10 19.57 -18.77
N LYS A 253 -18.33 19.89 -19.83
CA LYS A 253 -18.87 20.00 -21.19
C LYS A 253 -19.38 18.67 -21.73
N GLN A 254 -18.68 17.56 -21.44
CA GLN A 254 -19.13 16.21 -21.80
C GLN A 254 -20.43 15.87 -21.05
N LEU A 255 -20.49 16.12 -19.75
CA LEU A 255 -21.70 15.91 -18.94
C LEU A 255 -22.89 16.71 -19.46
N GLU A 256 -22.70 17.98 -19.84
CA GLU A 256 -23.76 18.80 -20.42
C GLU A 256 -24.32 18.21 -21.74
N ARG A 257 -23.46 17.61 -22.58
CA ARG A 257 -23.91 16.93 -23.81
C ARG A 257 -24.75 15.68 -23.52
N THR A 258 -24.50 14.99 -22.41
CA THR A 258 -25.27 13.79 -22.04
C THR A 258 -26.72 14.10 -21.66
N LEU A 259 -27.05 15.37 -21.35
CA LEU A 259 -28.42 15.77 -21.02
C LEU A 259 -29.41 15.54 -22.16
N LEU A 260 -28.94 15.47 -23.41
CA LEU A 260 -29.76 15.17 -24.59
C LEU A 260 -30.43 13.79 -24.48
N TYR A 261 -29.76 12.81 -23.88
CA TYR A 261 -30.28 11.44 -23.72
C TYR A 261 -31.38 11.35 -22.66
N LEU A 262 -31.47 12.32 -21.75
CA LEU A 262 -32.55 12.40 -20.76
C LEU A 262 -33.79 13.12 -21.29
N GLU A 263 -33.71 13.78 -22.45
CA GLU A 263 -34.82 14.62 -22.95
C GLU A 263 -36.08 13.83 -23.28
N GLU A 264 -35.95 12.65 -23.90
CA GLU A 264 -37.12 11.82 -24.23
C GLU A 264 -37.82 11.34 -22.95
N PHE A 265 -37.06 10.93 -21.93
CA PHE A 265 -37.60 10.52 -20.63
C PHE A 265 -38.36 11.63 -19.91
N VAL A 266 -37.80 12.85 -19.93
CA VAL A 266 -38.43 14.02 -19.29
C VAL A 266 -39.72 14.43 -20.03
N LYS A 267 -39.77 14.27 -21.36
CA LYS A 267 -40.96 14.61 -22.16
C LYS A 267 -42.12 13.63 -21.97
N MET A 268 -41.83 12.37 -21.62
CA MET A 268 -42.86 11.32 -21.48
C MET A 268 -43.58 11.29 -20.13
N ASP A 269 -43.21 12.17 -19.19
CA ASP A 269 -43.85 12.22 -17.87
C ASP A 269 -44.04 13.67 -17.39
N THR A 270 -45.17 14.28 -17.75
CA THR A 270 -45.54 15.64 -17.32
C THR A 270 -46.25 15.66 -15.95
N SER A 271 -46.27 14.55 -15.23
CA SER A 271 -47.00 14.41 -13.96
C SER A 271 -46.08 14.54 -12.74
N ASP A 272 -46.50 15.29 -11.71
CA ASP A 272 -45.72 15.57 -10.47
C ASP A 272 -45.32 14.32 -9.65
N PHE A 273 -45.88 13.16 -10.01
CA PHE A 273 -45.74 11.87 -9.32
C PHE A 273 -45.12 10.78 -10.20
N GLY A 274 -44.67 11.11 -11.41
CA GLY A 274 -44.16 10.16 -12.39
C GLY A 274 -42.66 9.87 -12.33
N PHE A 275 -42.23 8.79 -12.99
CA PHE A 275 -40.84 8.33 -13.07
C PHE A 275 -39.93 9.29 -13.84
N GLY A 276 -40.48 10.11 -14.74
CA GLY A 276 -39.73 11.18 -15.42
C GLY A 276 -39.26 12.30 -14.48
N LYS A 277 -39.78 12.36 -13.24
CA LYS A 277 -39.29 13.27 -12.20
C LYS A 277 -37.85 13.00 -11.80
N LEU A 278 -37.42 11.72 -11.72
CA LEU A 278 -36.02 11.39 -11.40
C LEU A 278 -35.07 11.89 -12.50
N ALA A 279 -35.44 11.69 -13.76
CA ALA A 279 -34.69 12.19 -14.91
C ALA A 279 -34.71 13.73 -14.96
N PHE A 280 -35.84 14.36 -14.61
CA PHE A 280 -35.99 15.81 -14.55
C PHE A 280 -35.13 16.43 -13.44
N ASP A 281 -35.19 15.89 -12.21
CA ASP A 281 -34.45 16.36 -11.05
C ASP A 281 -32.94 16.26 -11.31
N LEU A 282 -32.47 15.11 -11.83
CA LEU A 282 -31.07 14.93 -12.22
C LEU A 282 -30.65 15.92 -13.32
N ARG A 283 -31.48 16.09 -14.35
CA ARG A 283 -31.21 17.03 -15.45
C ARG A 283 -31.10 18.46 -14.91
N GLN A 284 -31.98 18.86 -14.01
CA GLN A 284 -31.96 20.18 -13.39
C GLN A 284 -30.71 20.35 -12.52
N GLU A 285 -30.36 19.35 -11.70
CA GLU A 285 -29.16 19.39 -10.85
C GLU A 285 -27.86 19.52 -11.68
N ILE A 286 -27.75 18.74 -12.77
CA ILE A 286 -26.61 18.83 -13.70
C ILE A 286 -26.58 20.21 -14.36
N THR A 287 -27.71 20.69 -14.90
CA THR A 287 -27.80 21.98 -15.60
C THR A 287 -27.42 23.14 -14.68
N ASP A 288 -28.00 23.17 -13.47
CA ASP A 288 -27.71 24.20 -12.47
C ASP A 288 -26.23 24.19 -12.06
N THR A 289 -25.64 23.01 -11.91
CA THR A 289 -24.23 22.89 -11.51
C THR A 289 -23.29 23.27 -12.66
N CYS A 290 -23.57 22.88 -13.89
CA CYS A 290 -22.81 23.31 -15.08
C CYS A 290 -22.88 24.83 -15.28
N ASN A 291 -24.05 25.44 -15.05
CA ASN A 291 -24.23 26.89 -15.10
C ASN A 291 -23.41 27.59 -14.01
N LYS A 292 -23.47 27.10 -12.76
CA LYS A 292 -22.66 27.64 -11.66
C LYS A 292 -21.16 27.51 -11.94
N PHE A 293 -20.69 26.39 -12.51
CA PHE A 293 -19.29 26.21 -12.91
C PHE A 293 -18.87 27.20 -14.00
N THR A 294 -19.71 27.39 -15.01
CA THR A 294 -19.44 28.32 -16.13
C THR A 294 -19.39 29.77 -15.66
N SER A 295 -20.30 30.17 -14.77
CA SER A 295 -20.30 31.51 -14.15
C SER A 295 -19.07 31.71 -13.28
N TRP A 296 -18.74 30.75 -12.40
CA TRP A 296 -17.53 30.79 -11.58
C TRP A 296 -16.27 30.92 -12.43
N ASN A 297 -16.11 30.08 -13.46
CA ASN A 297 -14.97 30.12 -14.36
C ASN A 297 -14.80 31.51 -15.02
N LYS A 298 -15.90 32.10 -15.50
CA LYS A 298 -15.88 33.46 -16.05
C LYS A 298 -15.51 34.51 -15.01
N GLU A 299 -15.96 34.39 -13.78
CA GLU A 299 -15.70 35.39 -12.72
C GLU A 299 -14.27 35.31 -12.17
N THR A 300 -13.76 34.10 -11.93
CA THR A 300 -12.45 33.88 -11.33
C THR A 300 -11.30 34.34 -12.21
N PHE A 301 -11.45 34.31 -13.54
CA PHE A 301 -10.41 34.69 -14.49
C PHE A 301 -10.65 36.04 -15.19
N LYS A 302 -11.56 36.88 -14.67
CA LYS A 302 -11.66 38.29 -15.11
C LYS A 302 -10.41 39.07 -14.74
N GLU A 303 -9.88 39.89 -15.65
CA GLU A 303 -8.70 40.73 -15.39
C GLU A 303 -8.86 41.53 -14.09
N ALA A 304 -7.89 41.43 -13.19
CA ALA A 304 -7.88 42.19 -11.94
C ALA A 304 -6.55 42.93 -11.72
N GLN A 305 -6.59 43.83 -10.75
CA GLN A 305 -5.64 44.92 -10.54
C GLN A 305 -4.26 44.45 -10.06
N ASN A 306 -3.22 45.20 -10.45
CA ASN A 306 -1.85 45.00 -10.02
C ASN A 306 -1.68 45.25 -8.51
N GLY A 307 -1.73 44.18 -7.72
CA GLY A 307 -1.31 44.17 -6.33
C GLY A 307 -0.42 42.96 -6.03
N THR A 308 0.59 43.16 -5.19
CA THR A 308 1.51 42.13 -4.69
C THR A 308 1.48 42.11 -3.16
N SER A 309 1.57 40.93 -2.56
CA SER A 309 1.64 40.77 -1.10
C SER A 309 3.00 40.22 -0.69
N GLU A 310 3.98 41.10 -0.44
CA GLU A 310 5.34 40.73 0.00
C GLU A 310 5.37 39.95 1.32
N GLU A 311 4.43 40.19 2.24
CA GLU A 311 4.32 39.46 3.50
C GLU A 311 4.05 37.95 3.30
N ARG A 312 3.22 37.58 2.31
CA ARG A 312 2.96 36.16 2.01
C ARG A 312 4.18 35.50 1.38
N PHE A 313 4.89 36.21 0.53
CA PHE A 313 6.13 35.72 -0.07
C PHE A 313 7.22 35.50 0.98
N SER A 314 7.38 36.41 1.96
CA SER A 314 8.35 36.26 3.04
C SER A 314 8.00 35.10 3.98
N SER A 315 6.73 34.96 4.34
CA SER A 315 6.23 33.83 5.15
C SER A 315 6.44 32.48 4.44
N LEU A 316 6.20 32.40 3.13
CA LEU A 316 6.47 31.18 2.37
C LEU A 316 7.96 30.86 2.32
N ARG A 317 8.82 31.87 2.09
CA ARG A 317 10.29 31.71 2.10
C ARG A 317 10.81 31.21 3.45
N SER A 318 10.30 31.73 4.56
CA SER A 318 10.70 31.27 5.90
C SER A 318 10.26 29.83 6.16
N LYS A 319 9.05 29.45 5.72
CA LYS A 319 8.56 28.07 5.83
C LYS A 319 9.40 27.11 4.97
N VAL A 320 9.74 27.47 3.74
CA VAL A 320 10.68 26.69 2.89
C VAL A 320 12.01 26.50 3.60
N ALA A 321 12.58 27.56 4.15
CA ALA A 321 13.88 27.52 4.81
C ALA A 321 13.85 26.57 6.03
N SER A 322 12.82 26.68 6.87
CA SER A 322 12.62 25.83 8.05
C SER A 322 12.40 24.36 7.69
N THR A 323 11.57 24.06 6.68
CA THR A 323 11.37 22.67 6.23
C THR A 323 12.64 22.10 5.61
N ARG A 324 13.37 22.89 4.81
CA ARG A 324 14.66 22.48 4.25
C ARG A 324 15.67 22.16 5.35
N GLU A 325 15.80 23.01 6.36
CA GLU A 325 16.69 22.78 7.51
C GLU A 325 16.30 21.50 8.27
N SER A 326 15.00 21.29 8.52
CA SER A 326 14.50 20.10 9.20
C SER A 326 14.82 18.80 8.44
N ILE A 327 14.71 18.81 7.10
CA ILE A 327 15.11 17.69 6.25
C ILE A 327 16.64 17.47 6.32
N LEU A 328 17.44 18.53 6.22
CA LEU A 328 18.89 18.45 6.29
C LEU A 328 19.39 17.95 7.66
N LEU A 329 18.73 18.31 8.75
CA LEU A 329 19.02 17.78 10.09
C LEU A 329 18.74 16.27 10.18
N SER A 330 17.64 15.78 9.59
CA SER A 330 17.37 14.34 9.50
C SER A 330 18.49 13.61 8.73
N PHE A 331 18.94 14.19 7.60
CA PHE A 331 20.07 13.66 6.85
C PHE A 331 21.37 13.62 7.65
N GLN A 332 21.69 14.72 8.33
CA GLN A 332 22.93 14.83 9.09
C GLN A 332 22.97 13.81 10.23
N LYS A 333 21.84 13.62 10.94
CA LYS A 333 21.74 12.62 12.01
C LYS A 333 21.92 11.21 11.48
N TRP A 334 21.28 10.89 10.35
CA TRP A 334 21.41 9.59 9.71
C TRP A 334 22.85 9.32 9.23
N TYR A 335 23.47 10.30 8.58
CA TYR A 335 24.85 10.19 8.09
C TYR A 335 25.85 9.96 9.23
N LYS A 336 25.78 10.76 10.30
CA LYS A 336 26.66 10.61 11.48
C LYS A 336 26.55 9.24 12.13
N ARG A 337 25.34 8.68 12.20
CA ARG A 337 25.16 7.33 12.72
C ARG A 337 25.86 6.29 11.83
N ARG A 338 25.73 6.39 10.51
CA ARG A 338 26.39 5.47 9.57
C ARG A 338 27.91 5.59 9.61
N GLU A 339 28.43 6.80 9.77
CA GLU A 339 29.87 7.03 9.93
C GLU A 339 30.41 6.37 11.21
N ASN A 340 29.73 6.55 12.35
CA ASN A 340 30.09 5.89 13.60
C ASN A 340 30.01 4.35 13.49
N GLU A 341 28.98 3.81 12.84
CA GLU A 341 28.85 2.36 12.60
C GLU A 341 30.03 1.80 11.78
N ILE A 342 30.51 2.56 10.78
CA ILE A 342 31.66 2.17 9.96
C ILE A 342 32.95 2.17 10.79
N ASP A 343 33.14 3.15 11.66
CA ASP A 343 34.35 3.25 12.48
C ASP A 343 34.35 2.20 13.61
N GLU A 344 33.20 1.92 14.24
CA GLU A 344 33.03 0.80 15.19
C GLU A 344 33.27 -0.56 14.51
N ALA A 345 32.82 -0.74 13.27
CA ALA A 345 33.06 -1.98 12.51
C ALA A 345 34.54 -2.17 12.13
N LYS A 346 35.28 -1.09 11.88
CA LYS A 346 36.74 -1.18 11.63
C LYS A 346 37.49 -1.54 12.91
N GLU A 347 37.07 -1.03 14.06
CA GLU A 347 37.69 -1.35 15.35
C GLU A 347 37.38 -2.79 15.82
N SER A 348 36.21 -3.33 15.48
CA SER A 348 35.84 -4.71 15.82
C SER A 348 36.56 -5.76 14.98
N ILE A 349 36.85 -5.50 13.70
CA ILE A 349 37.64 -6.40 12.84
C ILE A 349 39.08 -6.60 13.38
N VAL A 350 39.61 -5.64 14.14
CA VAL A 350 40.95 -5.72 14.74
C VAL A 350 40.97 -6.56 16.03
N ARG A 351 39.81 -6.89 16.62
CA ARG A 351 39.70 -7.75 17.81
C ARG A 351 39.16 -9.11 17.37
N GLU A 352 40.02 -10.12 17.37
CA GLU A 352 39.68 -11.51 17.01
C GLU A 352 38.39 -11.99 17.72
N GLU A 353 37.47 -12.52 16.91
CA GLU A 353 36.37 -13.42 17.22
C GLU A 353 35.66 -13.24 18.58
N VAL A 354 34.74 -12.28 18.64
CA VAL A 354 33.53 -12.47 19.45
C VAL A 354 32.42 -12.79 18.47
N GLU A 355 31.97 -14.05 18.45
CA GLU A 355 30.76 -14.48 17.75
C GLU A 355 29.61 -13.52 18.10
N ASP A 356 29.28 -12.61 17.19
CA ASP A 356 28.20 -11.63 17.36
C ASP A 356 26.84 -12.32 17.08
N ASP A 357 26.54 -13.33 17.89
CA ASP A 357 25.44 -14.28 17.74
C ASP A 357 24.03 -13.65 17.82
N LYS A 358 23.98 -12.37 18.18
CA LYS A 358 22.76 -11.58 18.44
C LYS A 358 22.26 -10.75 17.26
N TYR A 359 22.95 -10.69 16.12
CA TYR A 359 22.74 -9.61 15.16
C TYR A 359 21.92 -9.94 13.90
N PHE A 360 21.68 -11.21 13.57
CA PHE A 360 21.23 -11.52 12.20
C PHE A 360 19.81 -11.04 11.83
N VAL A 361 18.77 -11.41 12.59
CA VAL A 361 17.38 -11.02 12.26
C VAL A 361 16.86 -9.89 13.15
N GLU A 362 17.00 -10.03 14.47
CA GLU A 362 16.55 -9.00 15.43
C GLU A 362 17.43 -7.74 15.36
N GLY A 363 18.75 -7.89 15.18
CA GLY A 363 19.68 -6.77 15.02
C GLY A 363 19.38 -5.93 13.79
N LEU A 364 19.32 -6.56 12.61
CA LEU A 364 18.99 -5.87 11.35
C LEU A 364 17.61 -5.18 11.39
N ASP A 365 16.58 -5.82 11.97
CA ASP A 365 15.28 -5.17 12.13
C ASP A 365 15.38 -3.94 13.05
N ASN A 366 16.04 -4.06 14.20
CA ASN A 366 16.20 -2.95 15.14
C ASN A 366 17.00 -1.78 14.53
N GLU A 367 18.05 -2.06 13.76
CA GLU A 367 18.81 -1.04 13.04
C GLU A 367 17.92 -0.25 12.06
N LEU A 368 17.09 -0.97 11.29
CA LEU A 368 16.17 -0.37 10.34
C LEU A 368 15.07 0.43 11.06
N GLN A 369 14.54 -0.03 12.20
CA GLN A 369 13.59 0.75 12.99
C GLN A 369 14.22 2.03 13.55
N ALA A 370 15.49 1.96 13.99
CA ALA A 370 16.21 3.13 14.44
C ALA A 370 16.44 4.13 13.30
N ASP A 371 16.67 3.66 12.06
CA ASP A 371 16.75 4.53 10.88
C ASP A 371 15.43 5.25 10.60
N ILE A 372 14.28 4.58 10.69
CA ILE A 372 12.95 5.23 10.56
C ILE A 372 12.81 6.37 11.57
N SER A 373 13.27 6.12 12.80
CA SER A 373 13.18 7.07 13.91
C SER A 373 14.11 8.27 13.70
N ILE A 374 15.35 8.05 13.25
CA ILE A 374 16.33 9.12 12.99
C ILE A 374 15.93 9.98 11.80
N LEU A 375 15.44 9.34 10.73
CA LEU A 375 14.98 10.03 9.53
C LEU A 375 13.72 10.86 9.79
N ASN A 376 12.99 10.58 10.88
CA ASN A 376 11.76 11.27 11.27
C ASN A 376 10.71 11.32 10.13
N ILE A 377 10.59 10.22 9.38
CA ILE A 377 9.82 10.15 8.12
C ILE A 377 8.38 10.65 8.32
N GLN A 378 7.73 10.22 9.40
CA GLN A 378 6.35 10.59 9.69
C GLN A 378 6.20 12.10 9.97
N GLU A 379 7.09 12.68 10.78
CA GLU A 379 7.04 14.10 11.12
C GLU A 379 7.37 14.97 9.90
N ARG A 380 8.37 14.60 9.11
CA ARG A 380 8.73 15.34 7.89
C ARG A 380 7.65 15.27 6.82
N THR A 381 6.97 14.14 6.70
CA THR A 381 5.81 14.02 5.81
C THR A 381 4.66 14.95 6.25
N LYS A 382 4.38 15.02 7.56
CA LYS A 382 3.39 15.97 8.11
C LYS A 382 3.79 17.43 7.85
N ASP A 383 5.05 17.78 8.04
CA ASP A 383 5.54 19.12 7.75
C ASP A 383 5.34 19.50 6.29
N ILE A 384 5.69 18.59 5.38
CA ILE A 384 5.53 18.80 3.94
C ILE A 384 4.05 18.95 3.59
N LYS A 385 3.15 18.12 4.15
CA LYS A 385 1.70 18.29 3.98
C LYS A 385 1.22 19.66 4.46
N SER A 386 1.64 20.07 5.66
CA SER A 386 1.29 21.39 6.22
C SER A 386 1.78 22.53 5.34
N PHE A 387 2.97 22.37 4.76
CA PHE A 387 3.59 23.33 3.86
C PHE A 387 2.84 23.42 2.53
N ILE A 388 2.43 22.29 1.95
CA ILE A 388 1.60 22.27 0.75
C ILE A 388 0.23 22.89 1.02
N LYS A 389 -0.39 22.62 2.17
CA LYS A 389 -1.65 23.26 2.59
C LYS A 389 -1.52 24.78 2.64
N PHE A 390 -0.45 25.28 3.26
CA PHE A 390 -0.14 26.71 3.31
C PHE A 390 0.06 27.30 1.90
N PHE A 391 0.78 26.59 1.03
CA PHE A 391 0.98 27.01 -0.36
C PHE A 391 -0.33 27.12 -1.15
N ARG A 392 -1.25 26.15 -1.00
CA ARG A 392 -2.59 26.22 -1.61
C ARG A 392 -3.36 27.45 -1.16
N GLN A 393 -3.40 27.70 0.15
CA GLN A 393 -4.06 28.88 0.72
C GLN A 393 -3.44 30.19 0.20
N ALA A 394 -2.12 30.21 0.01
CA ALA A 394 -1.44 31.36 -0.57
C ALA A 394 -1.86 31.61 -2.02
N ILE A 395 -1.96 30.57 -2.86
CA ILE A 395 -2.46 30.65 -4.24
C ILE A 395 -3.91 31.15 -4.28
N ASP A 396 -4.80 30.52 -3.53
CA ASP A 396 -6.23 30.88 -3.50
C ASP A 396 -6.43 32.31 -3.02
N GLY A 397 -5.61 32.73 -2.05
CA GLY A 397 -5.59 34.10 -1.57
C GLY A 397 -5.13 35.12 -2.61
N GLN A 398 -4.40 34.74 -3.67
CA GLN A 398 -4.06 35.64 -4.78
C GLN A 398 -5.23 35.78 -5.76
N TYR A 399 -5.89 34.67 -6.10
CA TYR A 399 -7.07 34.67 -6.96
C TYR A 399 -8.20 35.53 -6.38
N LYS A 400 -8.46 35.44 -5.06
CA LYS A 400 -9.53 36.21 -4.40
C LYS A 400 -9.27 37.70 -4.29
N LYS A 401 -8.00 38.15 -4.27
CA LYS A 401 -7.64 39.55 -3.94
C LYS A 401 -7.11 40.36 -5.13
N TYR A 402 -6.32 39.76 -6.00
CA TYR A 402 -5.53 40.50 -6.98
C TYR A 402 -5.61 39.91 -8.40
N ASN A 403 -6.06 38.66 -8.56
CA ASN A 403 -6.04 37.89 -9.80
C ASN A 403 -4.76 38.06 -10.65
N ASN A 404 -3.61 38.20 -9.97
CA ASN A 404 -2.35 38.53 -10.62
C ASN A 404 -1.52 37.25 -10.84
N ILE A 405 -1.37 36.87 -12.11
CA ILE A 405 -0.65 35.66 -12.55
C ILE A 405 0.85 35.74 -12.18
N THR A 406 1.46 36.93 -12.22
CA THR A 406 2.89 37.11 -11.91
C THR A 406 3.21 36.83 -10.43
N SER A 407 2.26 37.11 -9.54
CA SER A 407 2.38 36.75 -8.12
C SER A 407 2.33 35.23 -7.91
N ILE A 408 1.54 34.50 -8.69
CA ILE A 408 1.45 33.04 -8.63
C ILE A 408 2.75 32.41 -9.14
N GLU A 409 3.32 32.95 -10.23
CA GLU A 409 4.60 32.51 -10.76
C GLU A 409 5.71 32.58 -9.69
N ARG A 410 5.79 33.69 -8.97
CA ARG A 410 6.76 33.88 -7.88
C ARG A 410 6.52 32.96 -6.68
N LEU A 411 5.25 32.66 -6.34
CA LEU A 411 4.94 31.67 -5.30
C LEU A 411 5.44 30.27 -5.71
N CYS A 412 5.24 29.90 -6.97
CA CYS A 412 5.69 28.63 -7.51
C CYS A 412 7.22 28.52 -7.52
N GLU A 413 7.94 29.60 -7.88
CA GLU A 413 9.40 29.63 -7.83
C GLU A 413 9.95 29.36 -6.43
N ILE A 414 9.36 30.00 -5.41
CA ILE A 414 9.73 29.78 -4.01
C ILE A 414 9.49 28.31 -3.63
N MET A 415 8.36 27.72 -4.03
CA MET A 415 8.09 26.31 -3.76
C MET A 415 9.09 25.37 -4.44
N VAL A 416 9.38 25.59 -5.71
CA VAL A 416 10.30 24.73 -6.49
C VAL A 416 11.71 24.74 -5.90
N SER A 417 12.10 25.79 -5.16
CA SER A 417 13.42 25.85 -4.51
C SER A 417 13.68 24.75 -3.47
N ILE A 418 12.64 24.11 -2.91
CA ILE A 418 12.79 22.97 -1.98
C ILE A 418 13.08 21.65 -2.71
N LEU A 419 12.76 21.57 -4.00
CA LEU A 419 12.76 20.34 -4.78
C LEU A 419 14.09 19.57 -4.72
N PRO A 420 15.29 20.19 -4.83
CA PRO A 420 16.54 19.43 -4.77
C PRO A 420 16.73 18.70 -3.43
N CYS A 421 16.46 19.38 -2.31
CA CYS A 421 16.58 18.80 -0.97
C CYS A 421 15.54 17.69 -0.75
N LEU A 422 14.29 17.97 -1.13
CA LEU A 422 13.21 17.00 -1.02
C LEU A 422 13.44 15.76 -1.87
N SER A 423 13.94 15.93 -3.11
CA SER A 423 14.22 14.80 -4.02
C SER A 423 15.26 13.86 -3.42
N GLN A 424 16.35 14.40 -2.85
CA GLN A 424 17.34 13.58 -2.17
C GLN A 424 16.72 12.84 -0.97
N TYR A 425 15.86 13.50 -0.20
CA TYR A 425 15.23 12.89 0.97
C TYR A 425 14.34 11.72 0.59
N VAL A 426 13.55 11.88 -0.47
CA VAL A 426 12.72 10.81 -1.00
C VAL A 426 13.56 9.64 -1.52
N LEU A 427 14.68 9.91 -2.20
CA LEU A 427 15.61 8.86 -2.64
C LEU A 427 16.20 8.07 -1.47
N LEU A 428 16.56 8.75 -0.37
CA LEU A 428 17.06 8.09 0.84
C LEU A 428 15.99 7.19 1.48
N ILE A 429 14.77 7.70 1.63
CA ILE A 429 13.64 6.92 2.18
C ILE A 429 13.32 5.74 1.26
N GLU A 430 13.36 5.94 -0.04
CA GLU A 430 13.15 4.88 -1.02
C GLU A 430 14.19 3.77 -0.86
N ASN A 431 15.47 4.11 -0.77
CA ASN A 431 16.53 3.12 -0.51
C ASN A 431 16.27 2.36 0.81
N HIS A 432 15.90 3.08 1.86
CA HIS A 432 15.57 2.47 3.14
C HIS A 432 14.34 1.53 3.05
N PHE A 433 13.31 1.93 2.29
CA PHE A 433 12.14 1.09 2.05
C PHE A 433 12.50 -0.20 1.28
N HIS A 434 13.45 -0.13 0.35
CA HIS A 434 13.98 -1.33 -0.30
C HIS A 434 14.67 -2.26 0.71
N GLN A 435 15.46 -1.73 1.63
CA GLN A 435 16.11 -2.51 2.69
C GLN A 435 15.09 -3.19 3.62
N LEU A 436 14.02 -2.48 4.01
CA LEU A 436 12.91 -3.06 4.78
C LEU A 436 12.27 -4.25 4.06
N LEU A 437 12.01 -4.13 2.75
CA LEU A 437 11.41 -5.19 1.96
C LEU A 437 12.33 -6.40 1.80
N LEU A 438 13.62 -6.19 1.60
CA LEU A 438 14.62 -7.26 1.54
C LEU A 438 14.74 -7.98 2.89
N CYS A 439 14.89 -7.24 3.98
CA CYS A 439 14.93 -7.77 5.34
C CYS A 439 13.68 -8.60 5.65
N HIS A 440 12.50 -8.08 5.32
CA HIS A 440 11.24 -8.78 5.51
C HIS A 440 11.12 -10.07 4.69
N ARG A 441 11.50 -10.01 3.40
CA ARG A 441 11.48 -11.18 2.52
C ARG A 441 12.41 -12.27 3.03
N SER A 442 13.63 -11.91 3.43
CA SER A 442 14.61 -12.85 3.98
C SER A 442 14.14 -13.47 5.31
N SER A 443 13.59 -12.64 6.20
CA SER A 443 13.03 -13.08 7.48
C SER A 443 11.85 -14.04 7.27
N CYS A 444 10.94 -13.74 6.33
CA CYS A 444 9.82 -14.63 6.00
C CYS A 444 10.29 -15.93 5.36
N LYS A 445 11.30 -15.91 4.48
CA LYS A 445 11.85 -17.13 3.90
C LYS A 445 12.42 -18.04 4.99
N LEU A 446 13.27 -17.50 5.85
CA LEU A 446 13.82 -18.21 7.00
C LEU A 446 12.71 -18.77 7.88
N HIS A 447 11.70 -17.96 8.19
CA HIS A 447 10.56 -18.39 9.00
C HIS A 447 9.81 -19.55 8.34
N SER A 448 9.53 -19.46 7.04
CA SER A 448 8.86 -20.51 6.28
C SER A 448 9.64 -21.83 6.34
N VAL A 449 10.97 -21.79 6.19
CA VAL A 449 11.84 -22.97 6.26
C VAL A 449 11.84 -23.55 7.66
N LEU A 450 12.04 -22.73 8.69
CA LEU A 450 12.03 -23.17 10.09
C LEU A 450 10.69 -23.79 10.48
N LEU A 451 9.57 -23.20 10.08
CA LEU A 451 8.24 -23.79 10.30
C LEU A 451 8.10 -25.17 9.65
N GLY A 452 8.69 -25.36 8.47
CA GLY A 452 8.73 -26.67 7.79
C GLY A 452 9.53 -27.69 8.58
N ILE A 453 10.79 -27.36 8.90
CA ILE A 453 11.70 -28.23 9.68
C ILE A 453 11.08 -28.58 11.04
N PHE A 454 10.52 -27.58 11.74
CA PHE A 454 9.86 -27.80 13.03
C PHE A 454 8.63 -28.69 12.92
N SER A 455 7.83 -28.54 11.86
CA SER A 455 6.68 -29.41 11.64
C SER A 455 7.11 -30.84 11.34
N GLU A 456 8.14 -31.04 10.54
CA GLU A 456 8.70 -32.37 10.24
C GLU A 456 9.30 -33.02 11.49
N LEU A 457 10.08 -32.27 12.26
CA LEU A 457 10.66 -32.73 13.53
C LEU A 457 9.57 -33.16 14.51
N LEU A 458 8.53 -32.34 14.69
CA LEU A 458 7.40 -32.66 15.57
C LEU A 458 6.58 -33.87 15.08
N GLN A 459 6.57 -34.17 13.77
CA GLN A 459 5.84 -35.31 13.21
C GLN A 459 6.64 -36.61 13.23
N LYS A 460 7.96 -36.55 13.04
CA LYS A 460 8.80 -37.72 12.78
C LYS A 460 9.85 -37.99 13.86
N GLY A 461 10.02 -37.11 14.83
CA GLY A 461 11.10 -37.22 15.81
C GLY A 461 12.46 -36.87 15.21
N PHE A 462 13.52 -37.12 15.97
CA PHE A 462 14.89 -36.99 15.46
C PHE A 462 15.15 -38.12 14.44
N CYS A 463 15.91 -37.84 13.38
CA CYS A 463 16.30 -38.89 12.43
C CYS A 463 17.28 -39.83 13.13
N ILE A 464 16.79 -40.98 13.60
CA ILE A 464 17.62 -42.05 14.15
C ILE A 464 18.15 -42.86 12.96
N PRO A 465 19.47 -43.13 12.86
CA PRO A 465 20.01 -44.03 11.85
C PRO A 465 19.42 -45.43 12.02
N ALA A 466 19.16 -46.14 10.92
CA ALA A 466 18.52 -47.46 10.91
C ALA A 466 19.26 -48.55 11.74
N ASP A 467 20.48 -48.28 12.20
CA ASP A 467 21.28 -49.19 13.03
C ASP A 467 20.93 -49.13 14.53
N GLU A 468 20.10 -48.17 14.97
CA GLU A 468 19.69 -48.02 16.38
C GLU A 468 18.20 -48.34 16.65
N GLU A 469 17.40 -48.62 15.62
CA GLU A 469 15.97 -48.96 15.77
C GLU A 469 15.70 -50.41 16.24
N GLU A 470 16.73 -51.26 16.35
CA GLU A 470 16.57 -52.67 16.78
C GLU A 470 16.54 -52.89 18.31
N MET A 471 16.60 -51.83 19.14
CA MET A 471 16.69 -51.98 20.60
C MET A 471 15.53 -51.37 21.39
N GLU A 472 14.33 -51.32 20.80
CA GLU A 472 13.07 -51.13 21.56
C GLU A 472 12.02 -52.18 21.19
N GLY A 473 12.27 -53.41 21.65
CA GLY A 473 11.31 -54.51 21.66
C GLY A 473 11.21 -55.11 23.06
N GLU A 474 10.00 -55.07 23.63
CA GLU A 474 9.64 -55.65 24.93
C GLU A 474 10.00 -57.14 25.04
N GLY A 475 10.66 -57.53 26.14
CA GLY A 475 10.42 -58.79 26.86
C GLY A 475 10.87 -60.14 26.24
N ALA A 476 11.50 -60.93 27.12
CA ALA A 476 11.67 -62.40 27.08
C ALA A 476 12.99 -62.96 26.52
N THR A 477 13.89 -63.25 27.46
CA THR A 477 14.68 -64.49 27.61
C THR A 477 14.91 -65.36 26.36
N SER A 478 16.12 -65.37 25.85
CA SER A 478 16.92 -66.59 25.64
C SER A 478 18.35 -66.21 25.25
N PHE A 479 19.30 -66.60 26.09
CA PHE A 479 20.70 -66.67 25.70
C PHE A 479 20.84 -67.88 24.77
N GLU A 480 21.19 -67.64 23.52
CA GLU A 480 21.78 -68.67 22.66
C GLU A 480 23.25 -68.32 22.42
N ASP A 481 24.10 -69.18 22.96
CA ASP A 481 25.54 -69.18 22.77
C ASP A 481 25.86 -69.46 21.29
N ALA A 482 26.34 -68.44 20.56
CA ALA A 482 26.99 -68.62 19.27
C ALA A 482 28.51 -68.74 19.49
N GLU A 483 28.94 -69.95 19.82
CA GLU A 483 30.30 -70.44 19.58
C GLU A 483 30.67 -70.26 18.09
N ASN A 484 31.89 -69.78 17.85
CA ASN A 484 32.57 -69.58 16.55
C ASN A 484 32.21 -68.34 15.72
N CYS A 485 32.93 -67.24 15.98
CA CYS A 485 33.61 -66.53 14.88
C CYS A 485 34.82 -65.73 15.38
N GLY A 486 36.03 -66.20 15.05
CA GLY A 486 37.19 -65.36 14.76
C GLY A 486 37.88 -64.63 15.92
N ILE A 487 38.84 -65.31 16.55
CA ILE A 487 39.94 -64.68 17.28
C ILE A 487 40.65 -63.67 16.37
N GLY A 488 40.57 -62.40 16.71
CA GLY A 488 41.42 -61.32 16.26
C GLY A 488 41.73 -60.44 17.47
N GLU A 489 42.78 -60.78 18.21
CA GLU A 489 43.30 -60.01 19.33
C GLU A 489 43.67 -58.59 18.86
N GLY A 490 42.90 -57.60 19.30
CA GLY A 490 43.21 -56.18 19.13
C GLY A 490 42.83 -55.46 20.40
N GLU A 491 43.80 -55.26 21.29
CA GLU A 491 43.66 -54.47 22.51
C GLU A 491 43.16 -53.05 22.18
N GLY A 492 41.91 -52.78 22.54
CA GLY A 492 41.44 -51.42 22.74
C GLY A 492 42.05 -50.85 24.02
N ARG A 493 42.99 -49.91 23.88
CA ARG A 493 43.25 -48.73 24.74
C ARG A 493 44.69 -48.22 24.55
N LYS A 494 44.89 -47.33 23.57
CA LYS A 494 45.91 -46.28 23.67
C LYS A 494 45.31 -44.95 23.22
N ASP A 495 44.86 -44.21 24.22
CA ASP A 495 44.51 -42.80 24.14
C ASP A 495 45.78 -41.99 23.79
N VAL A 496 45.91 -41.59 22.52
CA VAL A 496 47.05 -40.80 22.00
C VAL A 496 46.80 -39.29 22.07
N SER A 497 45.82 -38.85 22.86
CA SER A 497 45.49 -37.43 23.09
C SER A 497 46.63 -36.62 23.74
N LYS A 498 47.79 -37.21 24.01
CA LYS A 498 48.97 -36.55 24.61
C LYS A 498 50.19 -36.43 23.69
N GLN A 499 50.06 -36.72 22.39
CA GLN A 499 51.17 -36.59 21.43
C GLN A 499 50.89 -35.63 20.25
N ILE A 500 49.81 -34.86 20.29
CA ILE A 500 49.51 -33.84 19.27
C ILE A 500 50.01 -32.49 19.79
N GLU A 501 51.17 -32.03 19.31
CA GLU A 501 51.76 -30.73 19.66
C GLU A 501 51.46 -29.61 18.65
N ASN A 502 50.78 -29.88 17.51
CA ASN A 502 50.33 -28.84 16.57
C ASN A 502 49.12 -29.26 15.71
N GLU A 503 48.18 -28.34 15.46
CA GLU A 503 46.89 -28.53 14.77
C GLU A 503 46.97 -28.92 13.28
N GLU A 504 48.13 -28.80 12.62
CA GLU A 504 48.27 -29.16 11.21
C GLU A 504 48.19 -30.67 10.93
N GLN A 505 48.37 -31.52 11.95
CA GLN A 505 48.32 -32.99 11.79
C GLN A 505 46.91 -33.57 11.64
N VAL A 506 45.85 -32.81 11.97
CA VAL A 506 44.46 -33.26 11.81
C VAL A 506 43.97 -33.11 10.35
N SER A 507 44.64 -32.28 9.55
CA SER A 507 44.20 -31.94 8.19
C SER A 507 44.42 -33.02 7.11
N VAL A 508 45.17 -34.09 7.41
CA VAL A 508 45.53 -35.15 6.43
C VAL A 508 44.53 -36.32 6.44
N LEU A 509 43.63 -36.40 7.42
CA LEU A 509 42.65 -37.50 7.52
C LEU A 509 41.34 -37.27 6.74
N ASP A 510 41.11 -36.06 6.22
CA ASP A 510 39.84 -35.71 5.54
C ASP A 510 39.97 -35.45 4.02
N ARG A 511 41.11 -35.85 3.41
CA ARG A 511 41.34 -35.73 1.95
C ARG A 511 41.72 -37.05 1.27
N ARG A 512 41.02 -38.15 1.58
CA ARG A 512 41.01 -39.35 0.73
C ARG A 512 39.59 -39.86 0.53
N GLY A 513 38.87 -39.18 -0.36
CA GLY A 513 37.52 -39.61 -0.72
C GLY A 513 36.99 -39.15 -2.07
N PHE A 514 37.73 -38.43 -2.92
CA PHE A 514 37.28 -38.17 -4.30
C PHE A 514 38.47 -37.87 -5.21
N PHE A 515 38.93 -38.85 -6.00
CA PHE A 515 39.39 -38.69 -7.39
C PHE A 515 39.71 -40.06 -8.04
N ASN A 516 39.11 -40.26 -9.23
CA ASN A 516 39.37 -41.27 -10.27
C ASN A 516 38.83 -42.69 -10.00
N LYS A 517 37.96 -43.29 -10.82
CA LYS A 517 37.80 -43.25 -12.29
C LYS A 517 36.35 -43.45 -12.71
#